data_AF-A0A1V2P5K1-F1
#
_entry.id   AF-A0A1V2P5K1-F1
#
_cell.length_a   1.000
_cell.length_b   1.000
_cell.length_c   1.000
_cell.angle_alpha   90.00
_cell.angle_beta   90.00
_cell.angle_gamma   90.00
#
_symmetry.space_group_name_H-M   'P 1'
#
loop_
_entity.id
_entity.type
_entity.pdbx_description
1 polymer ?
#
loop_
_entity_poly.entity_id
_entity_poly.type
_entity_poly.pdbx_seq_one_letter_code
_entity_poly.pdbx_strand_id
1 'polypeptide(L)'
;MGIQDTRTGTVHELRTETLVTGGFQRLTGPVWALSPAEGWNVGRAADTVKLRDPDGDVAAESSLTLDPAWVSAAASYGYVMVLHGSPLGVRVPPGKTERTYTLADRAMEFRHARNNGLLVGALVTWAGTFTETFNWVLFPPGVFGIPVPVAYVPLWHFAPHGGPEEFGFARLNKRIEAPLADGLIANLTLSDLDLVRPDETDPGLALIAGYRDHGEPGDNGFFSKWRQAVLACGGLVVMTGNKAMPSVLGSSVEQDKLAWEVMGESWGARVILSEDSKVDLLSSQPAPRQGDQRRDVITQAEQQAEYTNILKDKLRGQESFTIYASNDLEALIDRTGLAPWLTNLWPITCQTCGEPLGTKADISADGPLEQGKVLISMHHSSCRPSSITPSEGVKMTCPTHSVVAGYLSRRGGKPRQDDIPVMVINPSCEQLALAPNASGGWRNATLEAFAALGFVQPTRDFPPTITEAEAEISEDYLIVTVTGYLPDMPDQEFAIKPPEHVLDQVRRLNGLAVSFMTKSLPTLLAPDDLPDAFSDDEARIGWVPLMPV
;
A
#
# COMPACT_ATOMS: atom_id res chain seq x y z
N MET A 1 -16.06 -13.47 -37.39
CA MET A 1 -16.58 -13.42 -38.78
C MET A 1 -15.61 -14.24 -39.62
N GLY A 2 -16.09 -15.24 -40.37
CA GLY A 2 -15.21 -16.14 -41.14
C GLY A 2 -15.10 -15.72 -42.59
N ILE A 3 -13.93 -15.89 -43.20
CA ILE A 3 -13.70 -15.66 -44.64
C ILE A 3 -13.64 -17.01 -45.34
N GLN A 4 -14.47 -17.23 -46.35
CA GLN A 4 -14.44 -18.46 -47.13
C GLN A 4 -13.32 -18.41 -48.18
N ASP A 5 -12.40 -19.36 -48.14
CA ASP A 5 -11.41 -19.58 -49.21
C ASP A 5 -12.13 -20.21 -50.41
N THR A 6 -12.19 -19.47 -51.52
CA THR A 6 -12.89 -19.90 -52.75
C THR A 6 -12.21 -21.07 -53.45
N ARG A 7 -10.94 -21.38 -53.14
CA ARG A 7 -10.17 -22.48 -53.74
C ARG A 7 -10.38 -23.79 -53.00
N THR A 8 -10.42 -23.76 -51.67
CA THR A 8 -10.56 -24.97 -50.83
C THR A 8 -11.99 -25.18 -50.33
N GLY A 9 -12.83 -24.14 -50.38
CA GLY A 9 -14.17 -24.12 -49.79
C GLY A 9 -14.19 -23.96 -48.27
N THR A 10 -13.02 -23.89 -47.62
CA THR A 10 -12.90 -23.81 -46.16
C THR A 10 -13.16 -22.41 -45.64
N VAL A 11 -13.71 -22.31 -44.44
CA VAL A 11 -13.92 -21.03 -43.76
C VAL A 11 -12.78 -20.78 -42.77
N HIS A 12 -12.13 -19.63 -42.90
CA HIS A 12 -11.06 -19.17 -42.04
C HIS A 12 -11.62 -18.19 -41.00
N GLU A 13 -11.54 -18.57 -39.73
CA GLU A 13 -11.97 -17.76 -38.60
C GLU A 13 -10.74 -17.44 -37.75
N LEU A 14 -10.63 -16.17 -37.32
CA LEU A 14 -9.38 -15.64 -36.76
C LEU A 14 -8.80 -16.51 -35.65
N ARG A 15 -9.60 -16.92 -34.66
CA ARG A 15 -9.12 -17.78 -33.55
C ARG A 15 -8.68 -19.16 -34.04
N THR A 16 -9.40 -19.72 -35.01
CA THR A 16 -9.06 -21.00 -35.64
C THR A 16 -7.71 -20.90 -36.37
N GLU A 17 -7.45 -19.81 -37.09
CA GLU A 17 -6.15 -19.57 -37.75
C GLU A 17 -5.01 -19.38 -36.75
N THR A 18 -5.26 -18.70 -35.62
CA THR A 18 -4.27 -18.56 -34.53
C THR A 18 -3.86 -19.92 -33.98
N LEU A 19 -4.81 -20.81 -33.70
CA LEU A 19 -4.51 -22.16 -33.23
C LEU A 19 -3.76 -22.99 -34.27
N VAL A 20 -4.13 -22.89 -35.56
CA VAL A 20 -3.41 -23.59 -36.64
C VAL A 20 -1.96 -23.11 -36.72
N THR A 21 -1.73 -21.80 -36.58
CA THR A 21 -0.37 -21.23 -36.55
C THR A 21 0.42 -21.74 -35.35
N GLY A 22 -0.25 -21.96 -34.22
CA GLY A 22 0.32 -22.59 -33.03
C GLY A 22 0.54 -24.10 -33.13
N GLY A 23 0.26 -24.75 -34.26
CA GLY A 23 0.51 -26.19 -34.45
C GLY A 23 -0.74 -27.09 -34.31
N PHE A 24 -1.93 -26.52 -34.11
CA PHE A 24 -3.16 -27.30 -34.23
C PHE A 24 -3.43 -27.68 -35.68
N GLN A 25 -4.07 -28.83 -35.87
CA GLN A 25 -4.42 -29.33 -37.20
C GLN A 25 -5.90 -29.10 -37.47
N ARG A 26 -6.22 -28.66 -38.69
CA ARG A 26 -7.61 -28.73 -39.16
C ARG A 26 -8.07 -30.18 -39.14
N LEU A 27 -9.26 -30.42 -38.63
CA LEU A 27 -9.77 -31.76 -38.40
C LEU A 27 -10.30 -32.41 -39.70
N THR A 28 -9.48 -32.52 -40.75
CA THR A 28 -9.93 -33.12 -42.03
C THR A 28 -9.96 -34.66 -41.95
N GLY A 29 -9.07 -35.25 -41.16
CA GLY A 29 -8.94 -36.70 -40.94
C GLY A 29 -9.65 -37.21 -39.67
N PRO A 30 -9.53 -38.52 -39.39
CA PRO A 30 -10.05 -39.07 -38.15
C PRO A 30 -9.37 -38.42 -36.94
N VAL A 31 -10.14 -38.28 -35.85
CA VAL A 31 -9.73 -37.57 -34.64
C VAL A 31 -8.51 -38.20 -33.95
N TRP A 32 -8.30 -39.50 -34.12
CA TRP A 32 -7.12 -40.22 -33.60
C TRP A 32 -5.84 -40.03 -34.43
N ALA A 33 -5.90 -39.31 -35.55
CA ALA A 33 -4.73 -38.96 -36.37
C ALA A 33 -4.15 -37.57 -36.03
N LEU A 34 -4.69 -36.91 -35.01
CA LEU A 34 -4.16 -35.62 -34.54
C LEU A 34 -2.72 -35.78 -34.06
N SER A 35 -1.86 -34.87 -34.49
CA SER A 35 -0.47 -34.81 -34.01
C SER A 35 -0.35 -33.99 -32.71
N PRO A 36 0.72 -34.19 -31.94
CA PRO A 36 1.06 -33.30 -30.84
C PRO A 36 1.28 -31.86 -31.31
N ALA A 37 0.74 -30.89 -30.57
CA ALA A 37 1.11 -29.49 -30.70
C ALA A 37 2.19 -29.18 -29.66
N GLU A 38 3.43 -29.03 -30.13
CA GLU A 38 4.61 -28.82 -29.27
C GLU A 38 4.48 -27.51 -28.47
N GLY A 39 4.90 -27.52 -27.21
CA GLY A 39 4.81 -26.37 -26.28
C GLY A 39 3.44 -26.17 -25.63
N TRP A 40 2.35 -26.61 -26.28
CA TRP A 40 1.02 -26.48 -25.69
C TRP A 40 0.83 -27.41 -24.49
N ASN A 41 0.06 -26.92 -23.51
CA ASN A 41 -0.30 -27.71 -22.35
C ASN A 41 -1.72 -27.41 -21.84
N VAL A 42 -2.35 -28.43 -21.25
CA VAL A 42 -3.62 -28.31 -20.54
C VAL A 42 -3.42 -28.78 -19.11
N GLY A 43 -3.96 -28.04 -18.15
CA GLY A 43 -3.92 -28.42 -16.75
C GLY A 43 -5.08 -27.82 -15.95
N ARG A 44 -5.12 -28.17 -14.66
CA ARG A 44 -6.11 -27.70 -13.69
C ARG A 44 -5.53 -26.62 -12.78
N ALA A 45 -6.24 -25.51 -12.63
CA ALA A 45 -6.15 -24.64 -11.45
C ALA A 45 -7.20 -25.10 -10.40
N ALA A 46 -7.31 -24.37 -9.27
CA ALA A 46 -8.19 -24.74 -8.16
C ALA A 46 -9.62 -25.12 -8.60
N ASP A 47 -10.25 -24.29 -9.45
CA ASP A 47 -11.61 -24.46 -9.96
C ASP A 47 -11.74 -24.29 -11.49
N THR A 48 -10.62 -24.06 -12.19
CA THR A 48 -10.59 -23.86 -13.65
C THR A 48 -9.69 -24.84 -14.38
N VAL A 49 -9.95 -25.02 -15.68
CA VAL A 49 -9.09 -25.73 -16.61
C VAL A 49 -8.56 -24.71 -17.60
N LYS A 50 -7.23 -24.71 -17.81
CA LYS A 50 -6.59 -23.78 -18.75
C LYS A 50 -5.87 -24.55 -19.85
N LEU A 51 -6.00 -24.04 -21.07
CA LEU A 51 -5.15 -24.36 -22.21
C LEU A 51 -4.13 -23.23 -22.32
N ARG A 52 -2.85 -23.57 -22.26
CA ARG A 52 -1.75 -22.63 -22.48
C ARG A 52 -1.05 -22.90 -23.80
N ASP A 53 -0.65 -21.83 -24.46
CA ASP A 53 0.16 -21.89 -25.67
C ASP A 53 1.65 -22.16 -25.34
N PRO A 54 2.54 -22.25 -26.34
CA PRO A 54 3.96 -22.52 -26.13
C PRO A 54 4.70 -21.45 -25.32
N ASP A 55 4.21 -20.22 -25.30
CA ASP A 55 4.78 -19.10 -24.54
C ASP A 55 4.29 -19.10 -23.08
N GLY A 56 3.32 -19.98 -22.77
CA GLY A 56 2.73 -20.13 -21.44
C GLY A 56 1.49 -19.26 -21.24
N ASP A 57 1.06 -18.49 -22.23
CA ASP A 57 -0.12 -17.63 -22.14
C ASP A 57 -1.41 -18.44 -22.16
N VAL A 58 -2.46 -17.91 -21.50
CA VAL A 58 -3.75 -18.59 -21.41
C VAL A 58 -4.54 -18.39 -22.71
N ALA A 59 -4.51 -19.39 -23.57
CA ALA A 59 -5.28 -19.40 -24.82
C ALA A 59 -6.77 -19.66 -24.60
N ALA A 60 -7.13 -20.44 -23.57
CA ALA A 60 -8.52 -20.66 -23.16
C ALA A 60 -8.62 -21.04 -21.68
N GLU A 61 -9.66 -20.56 -21.01
CA GLU A 61 -9.97 -20.87 -19.61
C GLU A 61 -11.47 -21.10 -19.43
N SER A 62 -11.81 -22.08 -18.59
CA SER A 62 -13.20 -22.33 -18.19
C SER A 62 -13.26 -22.93 -16.79
N SER A 63 -14.27 -22.52 -16.02
CA SER A 63 -14.67 -23.24 -14.80
C SER A 63 -15.28 -24.57 -15.21
N LEU A 64 -14.68 -25.68 -14.78
CA LEU A 64 -15.13 -27.02 -15.14
C LEU A 64 -14.72 -28.02 -14.06
N THR A 65 -15.69 -28.71 -13.49
CA THR A 65 -15.42 -29.90 -12.68
C THR A 65 -15.16 -31.09 -13.59
N LEU A 66 -13.89 -31.49 -13.70
CA LEU A 66 -13.51 -32.64 -14.50
C LEU A 66 -13.87 -33.95 -13.80
N ASP A 67 -14.33 -34.94 -14.58
CA ASP A 67 -14.58 -36.30 -14.10
C ASP A 67 -13.27 -36.90 -13.55
N PRO A 68 -13.22 -37.36 -12.28
CA PRO A 68 -12.04 -38.00 -11.68
C PRO A 68 -11.47 -39.16 -12.50
N ALA A 69 -12.30 -39.94 -13.20
CA ALA A 69 -11.85 -41.03 -14.05
C ALA A 69 -11.12 -40.50 -15.30
N TRP A 70 -11.65 -39.45 -15.92
CA TRP A 70 -11.01 -38.77 -17.05
C TRP A 70 -9.66 -38.16 -16.64
N VAL A 71 -9.64 -37.52 -15.47
CA VAL A 71 -8.46 -36.95 -14.83
C VAL A 71 -7.35 -37.98 -14.65
N SER A 72 -7.70 -39.16 -14.13
CA SER A 72 -6.77 -40.26 -13.91
C SER A 72 -6.21 -40.77 -15.24
N ALA A 73 -7.06 -40.89 -16.26
CA ALA A 73 -6.63 -41.26 -17.61
C ALA A 73 -5.68 -40.21 -18.21
N ALA A 74 -6.02 -38.92 -18.16
CA ALA A 74 -5.18 -37.84 -18.65
C ALA A 74 -3.79 -37.83 -17.98
N ALA A 75 -3.74 -38.03 -16.66
CA ALA A 75 -2.49 -38.16 -15.91
C ALA A 75 -1.67 -39.39 -16.33
N SER A 76 -2.33 -40.53 -16.57
CA SER A 76 -1.66 -41.76 -17.00
C SER A 76 -1.13 -41.69 -18.43
N TYR A 77 -1.82 -40.99 -19.33
CA TYR A 77 -1.39 -40.87 -20.73
C TYR A 77 -0.38 -39.73 -20.92
N GLY A 78 -0.41 -38.69 -20.10
CA GLY A 78 0.47 -37.52 -20.21
C GLY A 78 0.06 -36.52 -21.30
N TYR A 79 -1.02 -36.79 -22.02
CA TYR A 79 -1.58 -35.91 -23.04
C TYR A 79 -3.11 -36.00 -23.05
N VAL A 80 -3.74 -34.94 -23.53
CA VAL A 80 -5.18 -34.84 -23.78
C VAL A 80 -5.42 -34.36 -25.18
N MET A 81 -6.60 -34.68 -25.70
CA MET A 81 -7.02 -34.17 -26.99
C MET A 81 -7.81 -32.89 -26.81
N VAL A 82 -7.39 -31.83 -27.49
CA VAL A 82 -8.07 -30.54 -27.48
C VAL A 82 -8.73 -30.33 -28.83
N LEU A 83 -10.03 -30.04 -28.83
CA LEU A 83 -10.80 -29.72 -30.03
C LEU A 83 -11.36 -28.31 -29.87
N HIS A 84 -11.22 -27.47 -30.90
CA HIS A 84 -11.74 -26.11 -30.92
C HIS A 84 -12.54 -25.84 -32.20
N GLY A 85 -13.67 -25.15 -32.05
CA GLY A 85 -14.49 -24.66 -33.14
C GLY A 85 -15.88 -24.25 -32.70
N SER A 86 -16.46 -23.25 -33.37
CA SER A 86 -17.79 -22.73 -33.04
C SER A 86 -18.95 -23.73 -33.22
N PRO A 87 -18.86 -24.80 -34.05
CA PRO A 87 -19.89 -25.83 -34.16
C PRO A 87 -19.38 -27.24 -33.76
N LEU A 88 -18.84 -27.37 -32.55
CA LEU A 88 -18.41 -28.67 -32.00
C LEU A 88 -19.57 -29.59 -31.59
N GLY A 89 -20.81 -29.09 -31.59
CA GLY A 89 -21.98 -29.83 -31.12
C GLY A 89 -22.13 -29.90 -29.60
N VAL A 90 -21.47 -28.99 -28.88
CA VAL A 90 -21.51 -28.90 -27.41
C VAL A 90 -22.60 -27.91 -26.95
N ARG A 91 -22.71 -26.76 -27.63
CA ARG A 91 -23.69 -25.71 -27.31
C ARG A 91 -25.05 -26.04 -27.93
N VAL A 92 -26.12 -25.91 -27.15
CA VAL A 92 -27.49 -26.00 -27.68
C VAL A 92 -27.75 -24.78 -28.57
N PRO A 93 -28.09 -24.96 -29.87
CA PRO A 93 -28.35 -23.84 -30.76
C PRO A 93 -29.66 -23.11 -30.40
N PRO A 94 -29.78 -21.81 -30.71
CA PRO A 94 -30.99 -21.05 -30.46
C PRO A 94 -32.24 -21.75 -31.01
N GLY A 95 -33.31 -21.79 -30.22
CA GLY A 95 -34.58 -22.44 -30.60
C GLY A 95 -34.62 -23.96 -30.41
N LYS A 96 -33.52 -24.59 -29.96
CA LYS A 96 -33.52 -25.97 -29.45
C LYS A 96 -33.35 -25.99 -27.93
N THR A 97 -33.74 -27.11 -27.32
CA THR A 97 -33.50 -27.44 -25.91
C THR A 97 -32.54 -28.63 -25.85
N GLU A 98 -31.96 -28.94 -24.68
CA GLU A 98 -31.14 -30.15 -24.53
C GLU A 98 -31.88 -31.43 -24.93
N ARG A 99 -33.20 -31.50 -24.68
CA ARG A 99 -34.04 -32.63 -25.09
C ARG A 99 -34.24 -32.72 -26.60
N THR A 100 -34.31 -31.60 -27.30
CA THR A 100 -34.61 -31.55 -28.74
C THR A 100 -33.35 -31.41 -29.60
N TYR A 101 -32.19 -31.15 -28.98
CA TYR A 101 -30.88 -31.13 -29.62
C TYR A 101 -30.19 -32.49 -29.43
N THR A 102 -30.60 -33.42 -30.29
CA THR A 102 -30.27 -34.84 -30.18
C THR A 102 -28.79 -35.11 -30.48
N LEU A 103 -28.30 -36.30 -30.11
CA LEU A 103 -26.96 -36.74 -30.49
C LEU A 103 -26.76 -36.77 -32.02
N ALA A 104 -27.82 -37.09 -32.77
CA ALA A 104 -27.77 -37.07 -34.23
C ALA A 104 -27.59 -35.64 -34.79
N ASP A 105 -28.25 -34.65 -34.18
CA ASP A 105 -28.06 -33.23 -34.52
C ASP A 105 -26.62 -32.79 -34.23
N ARG A 106 -26.10 -33.11 -33.04
CA ARG A 106 -24.70 -32.82 -32.65
C ARG A 106 -23.70 -33.43 -33.62
N ALA A 107 -23.91 -34.69 -34.00
CA ALA A 107 -23.06 -35.38 -34.97
C ALA A 107 -23.16 -34.79 -36.39
N MET A 108 -24.32 -34.26 -36.77
CA MET A 108 -24.50 -33.58 -38.05
C MET A 108 -23.78 -32.23 -38.05
N GLU A 109 -23.92 -31.44 -36.99
CA GLU A 109 -23.25 -30.16 -36.81
C GLU A 109 -21.73 -30.33 -36.80
N PHE A 110 -21.22 -31.29 -36.01
CA PHE A 110 -19.80 -31.61 -35.97
C PHE A 110 -19.26 -31.98 -37.36
N ARG A 111 -19.96 -32.85 -38.11
CA ARG A 111 -19.56 -33.22 -39.48
C ARG A 111 -19.60 -32.04 -40.43
N HIS A 112 -20.62 -31.20 -40.35
CA HIS A 112 -20.71 -29.99 -41.16
C HIS A 112 -19.54 -29.06 -40.86
N ALA A 113 -19.27 -28.76 -39.58
CA ALA A 113 -18.15 -27.93 -39.15
C ALA A 113 -16.81 -28.47 -39.67
N ARG A 114 -16.61 -29.78 -39.48
CA ARG A 114 -15.43 -30.50 -39.94
C ARG A 114 -15.21 -30.37 -41.45
N ASN A 115 -16.25 -30.60 -42.24
CA ASN A 115 -16.18 -30.53 -43.71
C ASN A 115 -15.92 -29.12 -44.23
N ASN A 116 -16.25 -28.08 -43.44
CA ASN A 116 -16.00 -26.68 -43.80
C ASN A 116 -14.69 -26.14 -43.21
N GLY A 117 -13.87 -26.98 -42.56
CA GLY A 117 -12.60 -26.57 -41.96
C GLY A 117 -12.73 -25.70 -40.72
N LEU A 118 -13.90 -25.68 -40.08
CA LEU A 118 -14.22 -24.87 -38.89
C LEU A 118 -13.76 -25.50 -37.57
N LEU A 119 -13.24 -26.72 -37.63
CA LEU A 119 -12.74 -27.46 -36.47
C LEU A 119 -11.23 -27.66 -36.58
N VAL A 120 -10.55 -27.42 -35.48
CA VAL A 120 -9.14 -27.75 -35.29
C VAL A 120 -8.97 -28.63 -34.06
N GLY A 121 -7.89 -29.39 -34.03
CA GLY A 121 -7.51 -30.15 -32.84
C GLY A 121 -6.03 -30.48 -32.80
N ALA A 122 -5.58 -30.91 -31.63
CA ALA A 122 -4.23 -31.40 -31.39
C ALA A 122 -4.22 -32.36 -30.19
N LEU A 123 -3.16 -33.15 -30.08
CA LEU A 123 -2.75 -33.74 -28.81
C LEU A 123 -1.93 -32.70 -28.05
N VAL A 124 -2.27 -32.45 -26.80
CA VAL A 124 -1.67 -31.41 -25.96
C VAL A 124 -1.19 -32.05 -24.67
N THR A 125 -0.03 -31.64 -24.17
CA THR A 125 0.54 -32.19 -22.94
C THR A 125 -0.41 -31.96 -21.77
N TRP A 126 -0.66 -33.00 -20.97
CA TRP A 126 -1.43 -32.88 -19.75
C TRP A 126 -0.48 -32.51 -18.60
N ALA A 127 -0.54 -31.25 -18.17
CA ALA A 127 0.29 -30.71 -17.10
C ALA A 127 -0.16 -31.14 -15.69
N GLY A 128 -1.29 -31.85 -15.55
CA GLY A 128 -1.81 -32.24 -14.24
C GLY A 128 -2.58 -31.10 -13.57
N THR A 129 -2.29 -30.90 -12.29
CA THR A 129 -2.63 -29.65 -11.63
C THR A 129 -1.53 -28.67 -12.00
N PHE A 130 -1.88 -27.52 -12.56
CA PHE A 130 -0.99 -26.37 -12.53
C PHE A 130 -0.72 -26.07 -11.06
N THR A 131 0.43 -26.52 -10.57
CA THR A 131 1.01 -26.02 -9.31
C THR A 131 1.32 -24.52 -9.43
N GLU A 132 1.35 -24.01 -10.66
CA GLU A 132 1.64 -22.64 -11.05
C GLU A 132 0.33 -21.88 -11.38
N THR A 133 -0.48 -21.64 -10.35
CA THR A 133 -1.29 -20.41 -10.31
C THR A 133 -0.67 -19.49 -9.28
N PHE A 134 0.52 -19.01 -9.61
CA PHE A 134 1.02 -17.84 -8.92
C PHE A 134 0.51 -16.68 -9.75
N ASN A 135 -0.61 -16.10 -9.30
CA ASN A 135 -0.91 -14.74 -9.73
C ASN A 135 0.14 -13.84 -9.09
N TRP A 136 0.48 -12.76 -9.78
CA TRP A 136 1.15 -11.67 -9.12
C TRP A 136 0.30 -11.20 -7.95
N VAL A 137 0.94 -10.96 -6.82
CA VAL A 137 0.28 -10.35 -5.67
C VAL A 137 1.06 -9.11 -5.31
N LEU A 138 0.39 -7.97 -5.34
CA LEU A 138 0.96 -6.71 -4.92
C LEU A 138 0.53 -6.44 -3.49
N PHE A 139 1.48 -6.10 -2.63
CA PHE A 139 1.22 -5.73 -1.25
C PHE A 139 1.64 -4.28 -0.99
N PRO A 140 0.83 -3.53 -0.22
CA PRO A 140 1.22 -2.19 0.20
C PRO A 140 2.46 -2.22 1.11
N PRO A 141 3.10 -1.06 1.32
CA PRO A 141 4.15 -0.91 2.35
C PRO A 141 3.70 -1.43 3.71
N GLY A 142 4.66 -1.95 4.49
CA GLY A 142 4.47 -2.46 5.86
C GLY A 142 4.10 -3.95 5.93
N VAL A 143 3.66 -4.53 4.81
CA VAL A 143 3.34 -5.96 4.76
C VAL A 143 4.60 -6.80 4.96
N PHE A 144 4.48 -7.86 5.77
CA PHE A 144 5.60 -8.68 6.26
C PHE A 144 6.69 -7.90 7.02
N GLY A 145 6.40 -6.67 7.48
CA GLY A 145 7.42 -5.78 8.05
C GLY A 145 8.37 -5.18 7.01
N ILE A 146 8.04 -5.29 5.71
CA ILE A 146 8.80 -4.67 4.61
C ILE A 146 8.30 -3.23 4.45
N PRO A 147 9.14 -2.20 4.64
CA PRO A 147 8.68 -0.80 4.64
C PRO A 147 8.40 -0.25 3.23
N VAL A 148 8.64 -1.00 2.17
CA VAL A 148 8.38 -0.59 0.78
C VAL A 148 7.31 -1.51 0.19
N PRO A 149 6.61 -1.09 -0.87
CA PRO A 149 5.66 -1.96 -1.53
C PRO A 149 6.33 -3.24 -2.03
N VAL A 150 5.57 -4.32 -2.04
CA VAL A 150 6.05 -5.65 -2.44
C VAL A 150 5.30 -6.13 -3.67
N ALA A 151 6.02 -6.71 -4.63
CA ALA A 151 5.43 -7.51 -5.69
C ALA A 151 5.88 -8.96 -5.54
N TYR A 152 4.93 -9.87 -5.28
CA TYR A 152 5.18 -11.30 -5.36
C TYR A 152 5.05 -11.75 -6.81
N VAL A 153 6.15 -12.20 -7.37
CA VAL A 153 6.30 -12.65 -8.75
C VAL A 153 6.54 -14.17 -8.75
N PRO A 154 5.80 -14.94 -9.55
CA PRO A 154 6.01 -16.38 -9.67
C PRO A 154 7.46 -16.76 -10.02
N LEU A 155 8.02 -17.81 -9.37
CA LEU A 155 9.41 -18.24 -9.61
C LEU A 155 9.70 -18.62 -11.06
N TRP A 156 8.71 -19.14 -11.78
CA TRP A 156 8.89 -19.57 -13.16
C TRP A 156 9.23 -18.42 -14.12
N HIS A 157 8.92 -17.15 -13.78
CA HIS A 157 9.37 -16.00 -14.57
C HIS A 157 10.89 -15.83 -14.58
N PHE A 158 11.58 -16.26 -13.52
CA PHE A 158 13.04 -16.14 -13.41
C PHE A 158 13.77 -17.35 -13.99
N ALA A 159 13.10 -18.50 -14.13
CA ALA A 159 13.74 -19.75 -14.54
C ALA A 159 14.40 -19.69 -15.94
N PRO A 160 13.79 -19.09 -16.99
CA PRO A 160 14.44 -18.92 -18.30
C PRO A 160 15.70 -18.06 -18.25
N HIS A 161 15.85 -17.24 -17.20
CA HIS A 161 16.95 -16.30 -17.03
C HIS A 161 17.99 -16.77 -16.01
N GLY A 162 18.00 -18.07 -15.70
CA GLY A 162 18.97 -18.69 -14.77
C GLY A 162 18.54 -18.71 -13.29
N GLY A 163 17.33 -18.23 -13.00
CA GLY A 163 16.78 -18.20 -11.64
C GLY A 163 16.95 -16.84 -10.94
N PRO A 164 16.31 -16.65 -9.77
CA PRO A 164 16.35 -15.38 -9.07
C PRO A 164 17.73 -15.03 -8.50
N GLU A 165 18.58 -16.02 -8.25
CA GLU A 165 19.96 -15.83 -7.79
C GLU A 165 20.82 -15.05 -8.78
N GLU A 166 20.60 -15.20 -10.09
CA GLU A 166 21.30 -14.43 -11.14
C GLU A 166 21.06 -12.92 -11.04
N PHE A 167 19.96 -12.52 -10.39
CA PHE A 167 19.62 -11.13 -10.13
C PHE A 167 19.95 -10.70 -8.69
N GLY A 168 20.76 -11.48 -7.97
CA GLY A 168 21.18 -11.18 -6.60
C GLY A 168 20.10 -11.41 -5.54
N PHE A 169 19.01 -12.13 -5.84
CA PHE A 169 17.98 -12.41 -4.84
C PHE A 169 18.51 -13.35 -3.76
N ALA A 170 18.14 -13.08 -2.51
CA ALA A 170 18.46 -13.93 -1.37
C ALA A 170 17.21 -14.55 -0.78
N ARG A 171 17.36 -15.69 -0.10
CA ARG A 171 16.27 -16.31 0.67
C ARG A 171 15.82 -15.37 1.78
N LEU A 172 14.52 -15.08 1.81
CA LEU A 172 13.86 -14.30 2.86
C LEU A 172 13.69 -15.20 4.08
N ASN A 173 14.79 -15.40 4.82
CA ASN A 173 14.70 -16.05 6.12
C ASN A 173 14.05 -15.07 7.14
N LYS A 174 14.05 -15.40 8.43
CA LYS A 174 13.45 -14.57 9.49
C LYS A 174 14.00 -13.12 9.57
N ARG A 175 15.01 -12.75 8.79
CA ARG A 175 15.46 -11.36 8.62
C ARG A 175 14.95 -10.81 7.29
N ILE A 176 14.12 -9.78 7.39
CA ILE A 176 13.46 -9.09 6.27
C ILE A 176 14.44 -8.08 5.65
N GLU A 177 15.65 -8.52 5.30
CA GLU A 177 16.62 -7.68 4.58
C GLU A 177 16.81 -8.26 3.18
N ALA A 178 16.09 -7.69 2.22
CA ALA A 178 16.22 -8.05 0.81
C ALA A 178 17.43 -7.30 0.21
N PRO A 179 18.44 -7.99 -0.38
CA PRO A 179 19.56 -7.35 -1.05
C PRO A 179 19.10 -6.50 -2.24
N LEU A 180 19.92 -5.57 -2.72
CA LEU A 180 19.66 -4.88 -3.99
C LEU A 180 19.80 -5.87 -5.15
N ALA A 181 18.84 -5.85 -6.08
CA ALA A 181 18.90 -6.70 -7.26
C ALA A 181 20.03 -6.25 -8.21
N ASP A 182 20.69 -7.22 -8.84
CA ASP A 182 21.72 -7.00 -9.85
C ASP A 182 21.13 -7.14 -11.26
N GLY A 183 21.45 -6.21 -12.16
CA GLY A 183 21.00 -6.25 -13.56
C GLY A 183 19.48 -6.25 -13.77
N LEU A 184 18.68 -5.81 -12.78
CA LEU A 184 17.21 -5.80 -12.82
C LEU A 184 16.67 -4.45 -12.38
N ILE A 185 15.78 -3.87 -13.19
CA ILE A 185 15.05 -2.64 -12.87
C ILE A 185 13.55 -2.84 -13.07
N ALA A 186 12.76 -1.98 -12.43
CA ALA A 186 11.31 -1.95 -12.60
C ALA A 186 10.90 -0.75 -13.45
N ASN A 187 10.21 -1.02 -14.55
CA ASN A 187 9.48 -0.04 -15.34
C ASN A 187 8.04 0.03 -14.84
N LEU A 188 7.59 1.22 -14.44
CA LEU A 188 6.29 1.41 -13.83
C LEU A 188 5.48 2.46 -14.61
N THR A 189 4.43 2.01 -15.29
CA THR A 189 3.52 2.88 -16.05
C THR A 189 2.26 3.18 -15.23
N LEU A 190 1.23 3.79 -15.83
CA LEU A 190 -0.06 4.00 -15.18
C LEU A 190 -0.82 2.70 -14.90
N SER A 191 -0.58 1.65 -15.68
CA SER A 191 -1.31 0.38 -15.63
C SER A 191 -0.42 -0.85 -15.51
N ASP A 192 0.88 -0.71 -15.70
CA ASP A 192 1.78 -1.85 -15.83
C ASP A 192 3.00 -1.70 -14.91
N LEU A 193 3.50 -2.85 -14.46
CA LEU A 193 4.77 -3.00 -13.78
C LEU A 193 5.55 -4.09 -14.51
N ASP A 194 6.65 -3.71 -15.15
CA ASP A 194 7.53 -4.63 -15.86
C ASP A 194 8.88 -4.73 -15.17
N LEU A 195 9.36 -5.94 -14.96
CA LEU A 195 10.72 -6.23 -14.49
C LEU A 195 11.59 -6.50 -15.71
N VAL A 196 12.62 -5.68 -15.91
CA VAL A 196 13.45 -5.72 -17.12
C VAL A 196 14.94 -5.70 -16.83
N ARG A 197 15.72 -6.28 -17.74
CA ARG A 197 17.18 -6.17 -17.77
C ARG A 197 17.58 -4.98 -18.63
N PRO A 198 18.11 -3.88 -18.06
CA PRO A 198 18.41 -2.67 -18.82
C PRO A 198 19.52 -2.87 -19.85
N ASP A 199 20.46 -3.78 -19.58
CA ASP A 199 21.61 -4.03 -20.43
C ASP A 199 21.36 -5.11 -21.51
N GLU A 200 20.16 -5.71 -21.53
CA GLU A 200 19.80 -6.71 -22.53
C GLU A 200 19.28 -6.05 -23.81
N THR A 201 19.86 -6.44 -24.94
CA THR A 201 19.54 -5.84 -26.25
C THR A 201 18.47 -6.60 -27.01
N ASP A 202 18.24 -7.87 -26.67
CA ASP A 202 17.13 -8.65 -27.21
C ASP A 202 15.84 -8.35 -26.44
N PRO A 203 14.82 -7.72 -27.05
CA PRO A 203 13.56 -7.40 -26.37
C PRO A 203 12.84 -8.62 -25.80
N GLY A 204 13.02 -9.80 -26.40
CA GLY A 204 12.41 -11.05 -25.93
C GLY A 204 13.08 -11.61 -24.67
N LEU A 205 14.32 -11.21 -24.37
CA LEU A 205 15.06 -11.60 -23.17
C LEU A 205 15.15 -10.47 -22.13
N ALA A 206 14.91 -9.23 -22.56
CA ALA A 206 14.95 -8.06 -21.69
C ALA A 206 13.79 -8.03 -20.69
N LEU A 207 12.60 -8.51 -21.07
CA LEU A 207 11.46 -8.63 -20.17
C LEU A 207 11.55 -9.93 -19.35
N ILE A 208 11.62 -9.81 -18.02
CA ILE A 208 11.60 -10.94 -17.10
C ILE A 208 10.17 -11.31 -16.73
N ALA A 209 9.39 -10.31 -16.35
CA ALA A 209 8.04 -10.49 -15.87
C ALA A 209 7.25 -9.19 -16.01
N GLY A 210 5.96 -9.27 -16.36
CA GLY A 210 5.06 -8.13 -16.44
C GLY A 210 3.78 -8.34 -15.64
N TYR A 211 3.33 -7.29 -14.98
CA TYR A 211 2.02 -7.19 -14.34
C TYR A 211 1.22 -6.09 -15.02
N ARG A 212 -0.01 -6.40 -15.40
CA ARG A 212 -0.97 -5.42 -15.90
C ARG A 212 -2.16 -5.34 -14.95
N ASP A 213 -2.44 -4.15 -14.46
CA ASP A 213 -3.70 -3.85 -13.81
C ASP A 213 -4.82 -3.89 -14.84
N HIS A 214 -5.75 -4.83 -14.67
CA HIS A 214 -6.90 -4.99 -15.54
C HIS A 214 -8.10 -4.11 -15.11
N GLY A 215 -7.96 -3.34 -14.03
CA GLY A 215 -8.98 -2.39 -13.57
C GLY A 215 -10.31 -3.07 -13.34
N GLU A 216 -10.34 -4.15 -12.55
CA GLU A 216 -11.58 -4.88 -12.30
C GLU A 216 -12.69 -3.95 -11.80
N PRO A 217 -13.95 -4.13 -12.22
CA PRO A 217 -15.07 -3.32 -11.74
C PRO A 217 -15.24 -3.49 -10.23
N GLY A 218 -14.70 -2.54 -9.44
CA GLY A 218 -14.68 -2.60 -7.98
C GLY A 218 -13.31 -2.40 -7.35
N ASP A 219 -12.23 -2.37 -8.16
CA ASP A 219 -10.92 -1.98 -7.65
C ASP A 219 -10.92 -0.48 -7.30
N ASN A 220 -10.78 -0.19 -6.01
CA ASN A 220 -10.80 1.15 -5.41
C ASN A 220 -9.51 1.95 -5.69
N GLY A 221 -8.91 1.75 -6.87
CA GLY A 221 -7.62 2.32 -7.23
C GLY A 221 -6.47 1.73 -6.41
N PHE A 222 -6.54 0.44 -6.03
CA PHE A 222 -5.47 -0.20 -5.27
C PHE A 222 -4.14 -0.11 -6.00
N PHE A 223 -4.09 -0.50 -7.29
CA PHE A 223 -2.86 -0.40 -8.08
C PHE A 223 -2.35 1.04 -8.12
N SER A 224 -3.22 2.03 -8.30
CA SER A 224 -2.83 3.44 -8.27
C SER A 224 -2.18 3.85 -6.94
N LYS A 225 -2.76 3.45 -5.79
CA LYS A 225 -2.19 3.73 -4.46
C LYS A 225 -0.87 3.01 -4.25
N TRP A 226 -0.80 1.73 -4.62
CA TRP A 226 0.39 0.90 -4.55
C TRP A 226 1.53 1.51 -5.40
N ARG A 227 1.21 1.90 -6.64
CA ARG A 227 2.10 2.58 -7.58
C ARG A 227 2.65 3.87 -7.00
N GLN A 228 1.82 4.73 -6.41
CA GLN A 228 2.26 5.97 -5.77
C GLN A 228 3.24 5.69 -4.63
N ALA A 229 3.01 4.64 -3.85
CA ALA A 229 3.94 4.24 -2.80
C ALA A 229 5.28 3.72 -3.37
N VAL A 230 5.28 3.01 -4.50
CA VAL A 230 6.53 2.56 -5.16
C VAL A 230 7.33 3.76 -5.65
N LEU A 231 6.66 4.72 -6.27
CA LEU A 231 7.26 5.96 -6.76
C LEU A 231 7.88 6.76 -5.61
N ALA A 232 7.15 6.95 -4.50
CA ALA A 232 7.66 7.63 -3.32
C ALA A 232 8.87 6.93 -2.67
N CYS A 233 8.98 5.61 -2.81
CA CYS A 233 10.12 4.84 -2.29
C CYS A 233 11.29 4.73 -3.29
N GLY A 234 11.13 5.19 -4.54
CA GLY A 234 12.11 5.02 -5.62
C GLY A 234 12.33 3.56 -6.07
N GLY A 235 11.45 2.63 -5.66
CA GLY A 235 11.61 1.20 -5.87
C GLY A 235 10.64 0.36 -5.04
N LEU A 236 10.77 -0.96 -5.17
CA LEU A 236 9.95 -1.96 -4.50
C LEU A 236 10.81 -3.15 -4.03
N VAL A 237 10.22 -4.04 -3.24
CA VAL A 237 10.77 -5.39 -3.05
C VAL A 237 10.04 -6.34 -3.99
N VAL A 238 10.81 -7.07 -4.79
CA VAL A 238 10.29 -8.21 -5.56
C VAL A 238 10.55 -9.47 -4.74
N MET A 239 9.49 -10.21 -4.48
CA MET A 239 9.57 -11.54 -3.88
C MET A 239 9.24 -12.59 -4.94
N THR A 240 9.86 -13.75 -4.85
CA THR A 240 9.55 -14.84 -5.77
C THR A 240 9.64 -16.20 -5.11
N GLY A 241 8.76 -17.12 -5.52
CA GLY A 241 8.63 -18.41 -4.86
C GLY A 241 7.81 -19.42 -5.67
N ASN A 242 7.84 -20.66 -5.20
CA ASN A 242 7.20 -21.82 -5.81
C ASN A 242 5.86 -22.20 -5.14
N LYS A 243 5.30 -21.31 -4.32
CA LYS A 243 4.01 -21.48 -3.65
C LYS A 243 3.07 -20.32 -3.98
N ALA A 244 1.77 -20.55 -3.88
CA ALA A 244 0.78 -19.52 -4.15
C ALA A 244 0.72 -18.54 -2.99
N MET A 245 0.95 -17.27 -3.29
CA MET A 245 0.80 -16.19 -2.34
C MET A 245 -0.69 -15.83 -2.21
N PRO A 246 -1.26 -15.80 -1.00
CA PRO A 246 -2.62 -15.32 -0.80
C PRO A 246 -2.76 -13.85 -1.23
N SER A 247 -3.83 -13.52 -1.98
CA SER A 247 -4.07 -12.17 -2.50
C SER A 247 -4.63 -11.19 -1.46
N VAL A 248 -5.14 -11.68 -0.32
CA VAL A 248 -5.75 -10.87 0.74
C VAL A 248 -5.19 -11.30 2.09
N LEU A 249 -4.43 -10.40 2.74
CA LEU A 249 -4.01 -10.56 4.13
C LEU A 249 -5.09 -10.02 5.07
N GLY A 250 -5.19 -10.60 6.26
CA GLY A 250 -6.17 -10.24 7.30
C GLY A 250 -7.57 -10.80 7.10
N SER A 251 -7.81 -11.58 6.04
CA SER A 251 -9.10 -12.23 5.79
C SER A 251 -9.35 -13.42 6.74
N SER A 252 -8.29 -14.12 7.16
CA SER A 252 -8.30 -15.17 8.17
C SER A 252 -6.90 -15.44 8.73
N VAL A 253 -6.83 -15.98 9.96
CA VAL A 253 -5.57 -16.36 10.61
C VAL A 253 -4.81 -17.42 9.80
N GLU A 254 -5.52 -18.33 9.13
CA GLU A 254 -4.95 -19.36 8.28
C GLU A 254 -4.31 -18.78 7.01
N GLN A 255 -4.94 -17.78 6.39
CA GLN A 255 -4.36 -17.11 5.21
C GLN A 255 -3.11 -16.32 5.57
N ASP A 256 -3.12 -15.62 6.71
CA ASP A 256 -1.94 -14.89 7.19
C ASP A 256 -0.79 -15.86 7.49
N LYS A 257 -1.09 -16.96 8.18
CA LYS A 257 -0.09 -18.01 8.46
C LYS A 257 0.50 -18.59 7.18
N LEU A 258 -0.34 -18.85 6.17
CA LEU A 258 0.11 -19.34 4.86
C LEU A 258 0.99 -18.30 4.16
N ALA A 259 0.63 -17.01 4.19
CA ALA A 259 1.43 -15.95 3.57
C ALA A 259 2.82 -15.82 4.22
N TRP A 260 2.91 -15.92 5.55
CA TRP A 260 4.20 -15.94 6.26
C TRP A 260 5.04 -17.19 5.94
N GLU A 261 4.40 -18.35 5.77
CA GLU A 261 5.09 -19.58 5.33
C GLU A 261 5.64 -19.43 3.91
N VAL A 262 4.83 -18.93 2.98
CA VAL A 262 5.24 -18.69 1.59
C VAL A 262 6.37 -17.66 1.54
N MET A 263 6.26 -16.56 2.28
CA MET A 263 7.31 -15.55 2.39
C MET A 263 8.62 -16.15 2.90
N GLY A 264 8.58 -16.93 3.97
CA GLY A 264 9.77 -17.56 4.56
C GLY A 264 10.47 -18.57 3.65
N GLU A 265 9.78 -19.09 2.64
CA GLU A 265 10.31 -19.97 1.60
C GLU A 265 10.64 -19.23 0.30
N SER A 266 10.37 -17.93 0.20
CA SER A 266 10.61 -17.14 -0.99
C SER A 266 12.03 -16.57 -1.04
N TRP A 267 12.41 -16.13 -2.21
CA TRP A 267 13.56 -15.26 -2.44
C TRP A 267 13.06 -13.82 -2.55
N GLY A 268 13.91 -12.84 -2.26
CA GLY A 268 13.58 -11.46 -2.50
C GLY A 268 14.80 -10.57 -2.73
N ALA A 269 14.56 -9.47 -3.42
CA ALA A 269 15.50 -8.39 -3.65
C ALA A 269 14.77 -7.05 -3.74
N ARG A 270 15.46 -5.96 -3.41
CA ARG A 270 15.03 -4.60 -3.71
C ARG A 270 15.31 -4.31 -5.18
N VAL A 271 14.30 -3.85 -5.91
CA VAL A 271 14.40 -3.47 -7.32
C VAL A 271 14.13 -1.97 -7.41
N ILE A 272 15.05 -1.25 -8.05
CA ILE A 272 14.94 0.20 -8.26
C ILE A 272 14.10 0.50 -9.50
N LEU A 273 13.47 1.67 -9.50
CA LEU A 273 12.75 2.17 -10.67
C LEU A 273 13.70 2.64 -11.76
N SER A 274 13.31 2.46 -13.02
CA SER A 274 13.97 3.08 -14.17
C SER A 274 13.88 4.61 -14.11
N GLU A 275 14.83 5.29 -14.74
CA GLU A 275 14.84 6.76 -14.81
C GLU A 275 13.58 7.31 -15.51
N ASP A 276 13.12 6.65 -16.57
CA ASP A 276 11.90 7.03 -17.29
C ASP A 276 10.67 6.97 -16.36
N SER A 277 10.58 5.94 -15.51
CA SER A 277 9.49 5.83 -14.52
C SER A 277 9.52 6.96 -13.48
N LYS A 278 10.71 7.51 -13.17
CA LYS A 278 10.87 8.66 -12.27
C LYS A 278 10.53 9.98 -12.96
N VAL A 279 10.84 10.13 -14.26
CA VAL A 279 10.54 11.35 -15.04
C VAL A 279 9.05 11.49 -15.34
N ASP A 280 8.36 10.38 -15.61
CA ASP A 280 6.91 10.38 -15.79
C ASP A 280 6.19 10.89 -14.54
N LEU A 281 6.71 10.68 -13.32
CA LEU A 281 6.16 11.24 -12.08
C LEU A 281 6.14 12.78 -12.08
N LEU A 282 7.27 13.41 -12.42
CA LEU A 282 7.40 14.87 -12.43
C LEU A 282 6.52 15.52 -13.51
N SER A 283 6.20 14.75 -14.55
CA SER A 283 5.48 15.22 -15.74
C SER A 283 3.98 14.93 -15.70
N SER A 284 3.56 13.87 -14.98
CA SER A 284 2.17 13.40 -14.90
C SER A 284 1.44 13.76 -13.61
N GLN A 285 2.11 14.38 -12.63
CA GLN A 285 1.40 15.13 -11.61
C GLN A 285 0.81 16.38 -12.27
N PRO A 286 -0.52 16.50 -12.48
CA PRO A 286 -1.08 17.82 -12.72
C PRO A 286 -0.66 18.67 -11.54
N ALA A 287 -0.04 19.83 -11.79
CA ALA A 287 0.25 20.80 -10.74
C ALA A 287 -1.03 20.89 -9.88
N PRO A 288 -0.98 20.51 -8.58
CA PRO A 288 -2.17 20.42 -7.78
C PRO A 288 -2.83 21.79 -7.88
N ARG A 289 -4.05 21.83 -8.41
CA ARG A 289 -4.84 23.05 -8.30
C ARG A 289 -4.92 23.28 -6.81
N GLN A 290 -4.51 24.45 -6.35
CA GLN A 290 -4.41 24.79 -4.93
C GLN A 290 -5.66 24.38 -4.11
N GLY A 291 -6.84 24.34 -4.74
CA GLY A 291 -8.09 23.86 -4.15
C GLY A 291 -8.24 22.34 -3.92
N ASP A 292 -7.53 21.47 -4.64
CA ASP A 292 -7.61 20.01 -4.42
C ASP A 292 -6.78 19.59 -3.21
N GLN A 293 -5.59 20.17 -3.02
CA GLN A 293 -4.77 19.95 -1.83
C GLN A 293 -5.48 20.42 -0.55
N ARG A 294 -6.17 21.57 -0.60
CA ARG A 294 -6.95 22.11 0.53
C ARG A 294 -8.06 21.17 0.99
N ARG A 295 -8.75 20.53 0.04
CA ARG A 295 -9.81 19.58 0.36
C ARG A 295 -9.27 18.35 1.05
N ASP A 296 -8.09 17.88 0.67
CA ASP A 296 -7.45 16.74 1.32
C ASP A 296 -7.10 17.06 2.78
N VAL A 297 -6.54 18.26 3.05
CA VAL A 297 -6.24 18.72 4.42
C VAL A 297 -7.50 18.83 5.28
N ILE A 298 -8.56 19.43 4.74
CA ILE A 298 -9.84 19.56 5.45
C ILE A 298 -10.44 18.18 5.72
N THR A 299 -10.42 17.29 4.73
CA THR A 299 -10.92 15.90 4.88
C THR A 299 -10.14 15.15 5.95
N GLN A 300 -8.82 15.30 5.97
CA GLN A 300 -7.96 14.70 7.00
C GLN A 300 -8.28 15.29 8.38
N ALA A 301 -8.48 16.60 8.49
CA ALA A 301 -8.86 17.26 9.74
C ALA A 301 -10.22 16.79 10.27
N GLU A 302 -11.19 16.54 9.39
CA GLU A 302 -12.50 15.99 9.75
C GLU A 302 -12.39 14.57 10.29
N GLN A 303 -11.65 13.71 9.60
CA GLN A 303 -11.35 12.34 10.06
C GLN A 303 -10.63 12.37 11.41
N GLN A 304 -9.66 13.27 11.56
CA GLN A 304 -8.88 13.45 12.78
C GLN A 304 -9.73 13.96 13.95
N ALA A 305 -10.67 14.86 13.69
CA ALA A 305 -11.62 15.37 14.68
C ALA A 305 -12.63 14.31 15.11
N GLU A 306 -13.17 13.53 14.17
CA GLU A 306 -14.04 12.39 14.48
C GLU A 306 -13.31 11.37 15.35
N TYR A 307 -12.10 11.00 14.94
CA TYR A 307 -11.25 10.07 15.64
C TYR A 307 -10.88 10.56 17.06
N THR A 308 -10.52 11.84 17.17
CA THR A 308 -10.29 12.52 18.43
C THR A 308 -11.49 12.45 19.36
N ASN A 309 -12.72 12.64 18.86
CA ASN A 309 -13.92 12.60 19.69
C ASN A 309 -14.15 11.20 20.25
N ILE A 310 -13.97 10.16 19.42
CA ILE A 310 -14.03 8.76 19.86
C ILE A 310 -13.01 8.51 20.98
N LEU A 311 -11.80 9.06 20.84
CA LEU A 311 -10.76 8.90 21.86
C LEU A 311 -11.03 9.72 23.12
N LYS A 312 -11.56 10.93 23.00
CA LYS A 312 -11.98 11.75 24.13
C LYS A 312 -12.98 11.02 25.00
N ASP A 313 -13.94 10.33 24.39
CA ASP A 313 -14.92 9.53 25.10
C ASP A 313 -14.29 8.29 25.75
N LYS A 314 -13.36 7.61 25.06
CA LYS A 314 -12.62 6.47 25.61
C LYS A 314 -11.70 6.88 26.78
N LEU A 315 -10.99 7.99 26.66
CA LEU A 315 -10.02 8.47 27.66
C LEU A 315 -10.72 9.07 28.88
N ARG A 316 -11.85 9.79 28.71
CA ARG A 316 -12.64 10.32 29.84
C ARG A 316 -13.16 9.23 30.77
N GLY A 317 -13.39 8.02 30.25
CA GLY A 317 -13.81 6.86 31.03
C GLY A 317 -12.66 6.09 31.69
N GLN A 318 -11.40 6.44 31.44
CA GLN A 318 -10.24 5.72 31.94
C GLN A 318 -9.51 6.51 33.03
N GLU A 319 -9.38 5.90 34.21
CA GLU A 319 -8.58 6.47 35.30
C GLU A 319 -7.07 6.28 35.08
N SER A 320 -6.67 5.30 34.25
CA SER A 320 -5.27 5.01 33.94
C SER A 320 -5.12 4.21 32.65
N PHE A 321 -3.93 4.27 32.05
CA PHE A 321 -3.48 3.38 30.98
C PHE A 321 -2.16 2.71 31.36
N THR A 322 -1.90 1.51 30.84
CA THR A 322 -0.70 0.73 31.16
C THR A 322 0.28 0.78 30.01
N ILE A 323 1.53 1.12 30.33
CA ILE A 323 2.63 1.14 29.39
C ILE A 323 3.58 -0.02 29.70
N TYR A 324 3.97 -0.77 28.66
CA TYR A 324 4.97 -1.83 28.73
C TYR A 324 6.29 -1.36 28.11
N ALA A 325 7.37 -1.53 28.87
CA ALA A 325 8.74 -1.24 28.47
C ALA A 325 9.61 -2.49 28.69
N SER A 326 10.45 -2.85 27.71
CA SER A 326 11.36 -3.99 27.80
C SER A 326 12.67 -3.62 28.49
N ASN A 327 13.38 -4.64 28.98
CA ASN A 327 14.70 -4.46 29.59
C ASN A 327 15.72 -3.88 28.61
N ASP A 328 15.58 -4.16 27.31
CA ASP A 328 16.46 -3.61 26.28
C ASP A 328 16.26 -2.10 26.17
N LEU A 329 15.01 -1.63 26.16
CA LEU A 329 14.70 -0.20 26.20
C LEU A 329 15.27 0.46 27.47
N GLU A 330 15.18 -0.22 28.62
CA GLU A 330 15.76 0.26 29.89
C GLU A 330 17.29 0.40 29.86
N ALA A 331 17.98 -0.37 29.01
CA ALA A 331 19.42 -0.23 28.81
C ALA A 331 19.79 1.03 28.01
N LEU A 332 18.87 1.53 27.18
CA LEU A 332 19.05 2.76 26.40
C LEU A 332 18.57 3.99 27.19
N ILE A 333 17.35 3.92 27.73
CA ILE A 333 16.73 4.96 28.55
C ILE A 333 16.21 4.27 29.81
N ASP A 334 16.92 4.44 30.92
CA ASP A 334 16.47 3.85 32.17
C ASP A 334 15.08 4.37 32.58
N ARG A 335 14.39 3.63 33.45
CA ARG A 335 13.03 3.98 33.89
C ARG A 335 12.94 5.39 34.48
N THR A 336 13.99 5.84 35.17
CA THR A 336 14.02 7.16 35.81
C THR A 336 14.14 8.26 34.75
N GLY A 337 14.90 8.01 33.70
CA GLY A 337 15.05 8.89 32.54
C GLY A 337 13.79 8.96 31.68
N LEU A 338 13.05 7.85 31.53
CA LEU A 338 11.83 7.80 30.72
C LEU A 338 10.58 8.34 31.46
N ALA A 339 10.47 8.11 32.77
CA ALA A 339 9.27 8.39 33.54
C ALA A 339 8.71 9.83 33.39
N PRO A 340 9.53 10.91 33.41
CA PRO A 340 9.03 12.28 33.22
C PRO A 340 8.33 12.45 31.86
N TRP A 341 8.80 11.73 30.85
CA TRP A 341 8.38 11.88 29.46
C TRP A 341 7.15 11.06 29.09
N LEU A 342 6.76 10.07 29.92
CA LEU A 342 5.53 9.30 29.70
C LEU A 342 4.27 10.17 29.71
N THR A 343 4.31 11.32 30.38
CA THR A 343 3.21 12.31 30.38
C THR A 343 3.07 13.09 29.07
N ASN A 344 4.06 12.99 28.19
CA ASN A 344 4.05 13.59 26.86
C ASN A 344 3.60 12.61 25.77
N LEU A 345 3.36 11.34 26.12
CA LEU A 345 2.88 10.30 25.21
C LEU A 345 1.43 9.98 25.52
N TRP A 346 0.59 10.04 24.48
CA TRP A 346 -0.84 9.84 24.56
C TRP A 346 -1.22 8.59 23.77
N PRO A 347 -1.89 7.58 24.35
CA PRO A 347 -2.17 6.31 23.66
C PRO A 347 -3.37 6.44 22.72
N ILE A 348 -3.17 7.17 21.61
CA ILE A 348 -4.19 7.51 20.62
C ILE A 348 -4.27 6.40 19.56
N THR A 349 -3.37 6.37 18.57
CA THR A 349 -3.23 5.29 17.56
C THR A 349 -1.95 4.49 17.72
N CYS A 350 -1.97 3.23 17.31
CA CYS A 350 -0.78 2.42 17.18
C CYS A 350 0.01 2.90 15.97
N GLN A 351 1.27 3.26 16.16
CA GLN A 351 2.07 3.87 15.11
C GLN A 351 2.49 2.90 13.99
N THR A 352 2.23 1.61 14.17
CA THR A 352 2.44 0.59 13.14
C THR A 352 1.17 0.37 12.30
N CYS A 353 0.00 0.21 12.90
CA CYS A 353 -1.22 -0.19 12.19
C CYS A 353 -2.29 0.90 12.05
N GLY A 354 -2.13 2.05 12.72
CA GLY A 354 -3.10 3.16 12.73
C GLY A 354 -4.34 2.92 13.60
N GLU A 355 -4.55 1.71 14.13
CA GLU A 355 -5.71 1.38 14.97
C GLU A 355 -5.58 1.94 16.40
N PRO A 356 -6.67 2.25 17.10
CA PRO A 356 -6.63 2.76 18.49
C PRO A 356 -5.86 1.86 19.47
N LEU A 357 -4.97 2.43 20.29
CA LEU A 357 -4.15 1.67 21.26
C LEU A 357 -4.96 1.05 22.42
N GLY A 358 -6.04 1.70 22.84
CA GLY A 358 -6.83 1.26 23.99
C GLY A 358 -6.15 1.55 25.33
N THR A 359 -6.30 0.67 26.32
CA THR A 359 -5.77 0.87 27.69
C THR A 359 -4.33 0.38 27.88
N LYS A 360 -3.72 -0.22 26.85
CA LYS A 360 -2.43 -0.89 26.92
C LYS A 360 -1.59 -0.53 25.70
N ALA A 361 -0.37 -0.08 25.92
CA ALA A 361 0.58 0.20 24.86
C ALA A 361 1.97 -0.32 25.21
N ASP A 362 2.68 -0.84 24.22
CA ASP A 362 4.12 -1.07 24.28
C ASP A 362 4.85 0.17 23.77
N ILE A 363 5.92 0.56 24.45
CA ILE A 363 6.82 1.61 23.98
C ILE A 363 8.02 0.99 23.28
N SER A 364 8.31 1.45 22.07
CA SER A 364 9.54 1.13 21.35
C SER A 364 10.44 2.35 21.25
N ALA A 365 11.75 2.13 21.24
CA ALA A 365 12.73 3.14 20.89
C ALA A 365 13.26 2.88 19.48
N ASP A 366 13.19 3.90 18.64
CA ASP A 366 13.73 3.87 17.29
C ASP A 366 15.08 4.59 17.30
N GLY A 367 16.13 3.84 16.92
CA GLY A 367 17.55 4.19 16.96
C GLY A 367 17.93 5.39 16.10
N PRO A 368 19.18 5.87 16.18
CA PRO A 368 19.42 7.29 16.36
C PRO A 368 18.92 8.15 15.19
N LEU A 369 17.98 9.03 15.50
CA LEU A 369 17.50 10.09 14.63
C LEU A 369 18.52 11.24 14.58
N GLU A 370 19.73 10.97 14.10
CA GLU A 370 20.86 11.91 14.09
C GLU A 370 21.26 12.46 15.49
N GLN A 371 22.53 12.86 15.67
CA GLN A 371 23.01 13.58 16.86
C GLN A 371 22.73 12.89 18.22
N GLY A 372 22.53 11.58 18.25
CA GLY A 372 22.21 10.83 19.48
C GLY A 372 20.79 10.99 20.00
N LYS A 373 19.85 11.47 19.18
CA LYS A 373 18.42 11.52 19.50
C LYS A 373 17.78 10.15 19.37
N VAL A 374 16.75 9.87 20.17
CA VAL A 374 15.96 8.64 20.12
C VAL A 374 14.49 9.02 19.95
N LEU A 375 13.78 8.32 19.05
CA LEU A 375 12.33 8.46 18.94
C LEU A 375 11.68 7.38 19.79
N ILE A 376 10.78 7.80 20.66
CA ILE A 376 9.97 6.90 21.47
C ILE A 376 8.58 6.85 20.85
N SER A 377 8.02 5.66 20.67
CA SER A 377 6.74 5.48 19.98
C SER A 377 5.87 4.39 20.62
N MET A 378 4.55 4.58 20.59
CA MET A 378 3.58 3.64 21.17
C MET A 378 2.96 2.68 20.14
N HIS A 379 2.82 1.41 20.51
CA HIS A 379 2.34 0.32 19.65
C HIS A 379 1.45 -0.67 20.42
N HIS A 380 0.61 -1.43 19.72
CA HIS A 380 0.05 -2.66 20.29
C HIS A 380 1.15 -3.71 20.42
N SER A 381 1.14 -4.51 21.48
CA SER A 381 2.09 -5.61 21.67
C SER A 381 2.18 -6.57 20.48
N SER A 382 1.05 -6.80 19.79
CA SER A 382 0.96 -7.66 18.61
C SER A 382 1.52 -7.02 17.34
N CYS A 383 1.45 -5.70 17.23
CA CYS A 383 2.02 -4.97 16.11
C CYS A 383 3.53 -4.83 16.30
N ARG A 384 3.92 -4.43 17.52
CA ARG A 384 5.31 -4.24 17.87
C ARG A 384 5.50 -4.37 19.38
N PRO A 385 6.24 -5.39 19.85
CA PRO A 385 6.59 -5.48 21.25
C PRO A 385 7.63 -4.41 21.61
N SER A 386 7.62 -4.00 22.89
CA SER A 386 8.60 -3.05 23.39
C SER A 386 10.04 -3.53 23.12
N SER A 387 10.81 -2.72 22.40
CA SER A 387 12.16 -3.07 21.93
C SER A 387 12.90 -1.84 21.42
N ILE A 388 14.22 -1.98 21.20
CA ILE A 388 15.01 -1.01 20.44
C ILE A 388 15.06 -1.49 18.99
N THR A 389 14.67 -0.64 18.05
CA THR A 389 14.78 -0.93 16.62
C THR A 389 15.82 -0.05 15.96
N PRO A 390 16.70 -0.60 15.09
CA PRO A 390 17.67 0.19 14.35
C PRO A 390 17.01 1.27 13.47
N SER A 391 17.71 2.40 13.29
CA SER A 391 17.25 3.60 12.56
C SER A 391 16.78 3.35 11.12
N GLU A 392 17.21 2.27 10.47
CA GLU A 392 17.01 2.03 9.04
C GLU A 392 15.69 1.30 8.69
N GLY A 393 14.91 0.87 9.70
CA GLY A 393 13.77 -0.05 9.48
C GLY A 393 12.38 0.49 9.84
N VAL A 394 12.27 1.69 10.40
CA VAL A 394 11.01 2.12 11.04
C VAL A 394 10.27 3.09 10.15
N LYS A 395 9.23 2.61 9.44
CA LYS A 395 8.20 3.48 8.87
C LYS A 395 7.04 3.56 9.85
N MET A 396 6.93 4.72 10.46
CA MET A 396 5.80 5.05 11.30
C MET A 396 4.67 5.58 10.42
N THR A 397 3.44 5.25 10.79
CA THR A 397 2.27 6.01 10.32
C THR A 397 2.45 7.48 10.69
N CYS A 398 1.84 8.40 9.93
CA CYS A 398 1.98 9.83 10.17
C CYS A 398 1.60 10.14 11.64
N PRO A 399 2.41 10.90 12.39
CA PRO A 399 2.10 11.26 13.76
C PRO A 399 0.66 11.74 13.87
N THR A 400 -0.08 11.18 14.83
CA THR A 400 -1.38 11.76 15.13
C THR A 400 -1.12 13.08 15.84
N HIS A 401 -1.52 14.18 15.21
CA HIS A 401 -1.52 15.47 15.86
C HIS A 401 -2.87 15.74 16.51
N SER A 402 -2.89 16.63 17.50
CA SER A 402 -4.11 17.06 18.18
C SER A 402 -4.11 18.57 18.26
N VAL A 403 -5.27 19.17 18.04
CA VAL A 403 -5.43 20.62 17.89
C VAL A 403 -6.65 21.09 18.66
N VAL A 404 -6.56 22.26 19.28
CA VAL A 404 -7.71 23.02 19.75
C VAL A 404 -7.49 24.50 19.45
N ALA A 405 -8.57 25.22 19.15
CA ALA A 405 -8.56 26.65 18.92
C ALA A 405 -9.53 27.36 19.87
N GLY A 406 -9.14 28.53 20.34
CA GLY A 406 -9.90 29.33 21.30
C GLY A 406 -9.28 30.70 21.48
N TYR A 407 -9.27 31.20 22.72
CA TYR A 407 -8.81 32.54 23.05
C TYR A 407 -8.10 32.58 24.40
N LEU A 408 -7.10 33.45 24.52
CA LEU A 408 -6.42 33.76 25.78
C LEU A 408 -7.22 34.83 26.52
N SER A 409 -8.05 34.40 27.48
CA SER A 409 -8.81 35.31 28.35
C SER A 409 -8.29 35.31 29.79
N ARG A 410 -8.77 36.28 30.58
CA ARG A 410 -8.68 36.18 32.05
C ARG A 410 -9.59 35.04 32.52
N ARG A 411 -9.03 34.08 33.27
CA ARG A 411 -9.72 32.88 33.79
C ARG A 411 -11.18 33.15 34.22
N GLY A 412 -12.12 32.35 33.71
CA GLY A 412 -13.55 32.43 34.03
C GLY A 412 -14.31 33.60 33.38
N GLY A 413 -13.68 34.34 32.47
CA GLY A 413 -14.31 35.39 31.67
C GLY A 413 -15.02 34.85 30.44
N LYS A 414 -16.13 35.49 30.05
CA LYS A 414 -16.69 35.29 28.70
C LYS A 414 -15.70 35.82 27.64
N PRO A 415 -15.66 35.21 26.44
CA PRO A 415 -14.83 35.70 25.36
C PRO A 415 -15.12 37.19 25.11
N ARG A 416 -14.06 37.97 25.00
CA ARG A 416 -14.11 39.40 24.72
C ARG A 416 -13.59 39.68 23.34
N GLN A 417 -13.99 40.83 22.82
CA GLN A 417 -13.51 41.26 21.53
C GLN A 417 -11.99 41.45 21.54
N ASP A 418 -11.37 41.85 22.63
CA ASP A 418 -9.93 42.10 22.78
C ASP A 418 -9.09 40.87 23.16
N ASP A 419 -9.69 39.69 23.34
CA ASP A 419 -8.92 38.48 23.62
C ASP A 419 -8.07 38.06 22.41
N ILE A 420 -6.94 37.39 22.69
CA ILE A 420 -5.98 36.94 21.68
C ILE A 420 -6.42 35.54 21.19
N PRO A 421 -6.71 35.35 19.89
CA PRO A 421 -7.04 34.03 19.35
C PRO A 421 -5.81 33.14 19.44
N VAL A 422 -6.02 31.90 19.86
CA VAL A 422 -4.95 30.93 20.07
C VAL A 422 -5.30 29.58 19.45
N MET A 423 -4.30 28.92 18.90
CA MET A 423 -4.33 27.52 18.48
C MET A 423 -3.25 26.76 19.24
N VAL A 424 -3.65 25.74 20.00
CA VAL A 424 -2.74 24.87 20.75
C VAL A 424 -2.64 23.55 20.01
N ILE A 425 -1.40 23.12 19.73
CA ILE A 425 -1.09 21.99 18.87
C ILE A 425 -0.17 21.03 19.62
N ASN A 426 -0.54 19.75 19.61
CA ASN A 426 0.36 18.65 19.90
C ASN A 426 0.75 17.99 18.58
N PRO A 427 2.00 18.16 18.11
CA PRO A 427 2.40 17.70 16.78
C PRO A 427 2.66 16.20 16.71
N SER A 428 2.68 15.50 17.85
CA SER A 428 3.07 14.09 17.91
C SER A 428 2.53 13.47 19.20
N CYS A 429 1.30 12.95 19.16
CA CYS A 429 0.64 12.44 20.36
C CYS A 429 1.27 11.14 20.87
N GLU A 430 1.53 10.18 19.98
CA GLU A 430 2.00 8.82 20.34
C GLU A 430 3.50 8.64 20.18
N GLN A 431 4.20 9.71 19.80
CA GLN A 431 5.63 9.71 19.63
C GLN A 431 6.29 10.89 20.35
N LEU A 432 7.52 10.68 20.77
CA LEU A 432 8.30 11.69 21.44
C LEU A 432 9.76 11.54 21.05
N ALA A 433 10.34 12.59 20.46
CA ALA A 433 11.78 12.65 20.25
C ALA A 433 12.44 13.06 21.57
N LEU A 434 13.43 12.30 22.00
CA LEU A 434 14.26 12.56 23.17
C LEU A 434 15.70 12.80 22.75
N ALA A 435 16.33 13.81 23.34
CA ALA A 435 17.75 14.09 23.19
C ALA A 435 18.47 13.97 24.53
N PRO A 436 19.76 13.61 24.55
CA PRO A 436 20.56 13.70 25.77
C PRO A 436 20.66 15.16 26.24
N ASN A 437 20.64 15.35 27.55
CA ASN A 437 20.88 16.64 28.19
C ASN A 437 22.28 16.70 28.81
N ALA A 438 22.74 17.91 29.17
CA ALA A 438 24.11 18.11 29.69
C ALA A 438 24.40 17.38 31.01
N SER A 439 23.37 17.02 31.77
CA SER A 439 23.49 16.26 33.03
C SER A 439 23.51 14.73 32.82
N GLY A 440 23.50 14.24 31.58
CA GLY A 440 23.47 12.81 31.26
C GLY A 440 22.08 12.17 31.36
N GLY A 441 21.03 12.97 31.49
CA GLY A 441 19.62 12.53 31.38
C GLY A 441 19.05 12.81 29.99
N TRP A 442 17.73 12.77 29.87
CA TRP A 442 17.00 13.01 28.63
C TRP A 442 16.20 14.31 28.70
N ARG A 443 15.96 14.93 27.54
CA ARG A 443 15.05 16.07 27.36
C ARG A 443 14.18 15.88 26.13
N ASN A 444 12.98 16.43 26.15
CA ASN A 444 12.12 16.49 24.97
C ASN A 444 12.79 17.31 23.85
N ALA A 445 12.95 16.67 22.70
CA ALA A 445 13.54 17.23 21.49
C ALA A 445 12.51 17.41 20.36
N THR A 446 11.26 16.98 20.57
CA THR A 446 10.17 17.05 19.57
C THR A 446 9.95 18.47 19.09
N LEU A 447 10.11 19.46 19.98
CA LEU A 447 9.83 20.86 19.70
C LEU A 447 11.04 21.67 19.22
N GLU A 448 12.21 21.03 19.03
CA GLU A 448 13.43 21.73 18.62
C GLU A 448 13.33 22.32 17.21
N ALA A 449 12.70 21.60 16.29
CA ALA A 449 12.53 22.08 14.92
C ALA A 449 11.64 23.34 14.88
N PHE A 450 10.56 23.40 15.68
CA PHE A 450 9.78 24.63 15.83
C PHE A 450 10.61 25.76 16.47
N ALA A 451 11.45 25.45 17.47
CA ALA A 451 12.33 26.45 18.05
C ALA A 451 13.35 27.01 17.04
N ALA A 452 13.84 26.19 16.11
CA ALA A 452 14.72 26.61 15.03
C ALA A 452 14.03 27.55 14.02
N LEU A 453 12.70 27.45 13.89
CA LEU A 453 11.86 28.37 13.09
C LEU A 453 11.49 29.66 13.86
N GLY A 454 12.05 29.90 15.04
CA GLY A 454 11.84 31.13 15.80
C GLY A 454 10.67 31.09 16.79
N PHE A 455 10.00 29.95 16.99
CA PHE A 455 9.06 29.79 18.10
C PHE A 455 9.83 29.81 19.43
N VAL A 456 9.35 30.58 20.40
CA VAL A 456 10.04 30.82 21.67
C VAL A 456 9.32 30.18 22.84
N GLN A 457 10.00 30.03 23.98
CA GLN A 457 9.32 29.69 25.22
C GLN A 457 8.33 30.80 25.63
N PRO A 458 7.20 30.46 26.28
CA PRO A 458 6.27 31.46 26.77
C PRO A 458 6.93 32.46 27.71
N THR A 459 6.67 33.74 27.44
CA THR A 459 7.04 34.85 28.33
C THR A 459 5.79 35.67 28.65
N ARG A 460 5.94 36.74 29.42
CA ARG A 460 4.84 37.71 29.63
C ARG A 460 4.65 38.65 28.45
N ASP A 461 5.56 38.64 27.49
CA ASP A 461 5.52 39.48 26.31
C ASP A 461 4.68 38.84 25.20
N PHE A 462 4.30 39.66 24.21
CA PHE A 462 3.55 39.18 23.06
C PHE A 462 4.40 38.21 22.21
N PRO A 463 3.83 37.12 21.66
CA PRO A 463 4.59 36.14 20.88
C PRO A 463 5.27 36.79 19.65
N PRO A 464 6.51 36.41 19.30
CA PRO A 464 7.18 36.92 18.11
C PRO A 464 6.47 36.44 16.84
N THR A 465 6.47 37.26 15.79
CA THR A 465 5.96 36.84 14.48
C THR A 465 6.87 35.77 13.86
N ILE A 466 6.26 34.69 13.38
CA ILE A 466 6.94 33.59 12.71
C ILE A 466 6.79 33.76 11.20
N THR A 467 7.90 33.77 10.48
CA THR A 467 7.93 33.98 9.02
C THR A 467 7.76 32.70 8.23
N GLU A 468 8.09 31.57 8.83
CA GLU A 468 8.06 30.22 8.27
C GLU A 468 6.72 29.52 8.54
N ALA A 469 5.77 30.22 9.13
CA ALA A 469 4.42 29.73 9.37
C ALA A 469 3.39 30.75 8.87
N GLU A 470 2.31 30.26 8.30
CA GLU A 470 1.20 31.07 7.83
C GLU A 470 -0.13 30.47 8.26
N ALA A 471 -1.12 31.33 8.46
CA ALA A 471 -2.48 30.95 8.78
C ALA A 471 -3.40 31.33 7.61
N GLU A 472 -4.43 30.53 7.41
CA GLU A 472 -5.44 30.78 6.40
C GLU A 472 -6.80 30.32 6.88
N ILE A 473 -7.85 30.87 6.25
CA ILE A 473 -9.23 30.48 6.51
C ILE A 473 -9.84 29.97 5.20
N SER A 474 -10.25 28.70 5.18
CA SER A 474 -10.84 28.05 4.01
C SER A 474 -12.05 27.22 4.43
N GLU A 475 -13.21 27.43 3.82
CA GLU A 475 -14.45 26.66 4.11
C GLU A 475 -14.79 26.55 5.62
N ASP A 476 -14.57 27.64 6.37
CA ASP A 476 -14.70 27.75 7.84
C ASP A 476 -13.64 27.01 8.67
N TYR A 477 -12.64 26.40 8.03
CA TYR A 477 -11.46 25.87 8.71
C TYR A 477 -10.40 26.94 8.87
N LEU A 478 -9.77 26.92 10.04
CA LEU A 478 -8.52 27.60 10.31
C LEU A 478 -7.40 26.60 10.08
N ILE A 479 -6.51 26.91 9.14
CA ILE A 479 -5.38 26.07 8.77
C ILE A 479 -4.10 26.84 9.08
N VAL A 480 -3.17 26.19 9.78
CA VAL A 480 -1.81 26.69 10.03
C VAL A 480 -0.83 25.79 9.31
N THR A 481 -0.07 26.38 8.39
CA THR A 481 0.97 25.69 7.63
C THR A 481 2.33 26.13 8.16
N VAL A 482 3.18 25.16 8.49
CA VAL A 482 4.56 25.39 8.93
C VAL A 482 5.50 24.84 7.87
N THR A 483 6.23 25.76 7.24
CA THR A 483 7.19 25.48 6.17
C THR A 483 8.60 25.29 6.74
N GLY A 484 9.41 24.46 6.09
CA GLY A 484 10.82 24.30 6.45
C GLY A 484 11.08 23.66 7.82
N TYR A 485 10.09 22.98 8.40
CA TYR A 485 10.23 22.26 9.68
C TYR A 485 11.35 21.21 9.65
N LEU A 486 11.56 20.54 8.51
CA LEU A 486 12.73 19.69 8.22
C LEU A 486 13.11 19.83 6.73
N PRO A 487 14.41 19.84 6.36
CA PRO A 487 14.88 20.15 4.99
C PRO A 487 14.30 19.28 3.87
N ASP A 488 13.86 18.06 4.19
CA ASP A 488 13.38 17.07 3.22
C ASP A 488 11.97 16.55 3.53
N MET A 489 11.24 17.22 4.44
CA MET A 489 9.87 16.84 4.78
C MET A 489 8.88 17.81 4.15
N PRO A 490 7.67 17.33 3.79
CA PRO A 490 6.60 18.21 3.36
C PRO A 490 6.23 19.19 4.49
N ASP A 491 5.65 20.32 4.08
CA ASP A 491 5.07 21.29 4.99
C ASP A 491 4.08 20.61 5.95
N GLN A 492 4.08 21.07 7.20
CA GLN A 492 3.18 20.53 8.22
C GLN A 492 1.94 21.41 8.30
N GLU A 493 0.78 20.81 8.02
CA GLU A 493 -0.50 21.50 8.00
C GLU A 493 -1.36 21.03 9.18
N PHE A 494 -1.85 22.00 9.96
CA PHE A 494 -2.73 21.76 11.10
C PHE A 494 -4.06 22.47 10.83
N ALA A 495 -5.13 21.70 10.73
CA ALA A 495 -6.44 22.25 10.40
C ALA A 495 -7.47 21.93 11.48
N ILE A 496 -8.33 22.90 11.76
CA ILE A 496 -9.44 22.75 12.71
C ILE A 496 -10.61 23.62 12.27
N LYS A 497 -11.83 23.21 12.60
CA LYS A 497 -13.02 24.05 12.54
C LYS A 497 -13.19 24.78 13.89
N PRO A 498 -12.67 26.00 14.06
CA PRO A 498 -12.74 26.69 15.34
C PRO A 498 -14.14 27.25 15.60
N PRO A 499 -14.45 27.69 16.84
CA PRO A 499 -15.63 28.50 17.10
C PRO A 499 -15.65 29.78 16.24
N GLU A 500 -16.83 30.21 15.78
CA GLU A 500 -17.00 31.37 14.88
C GLU A 500 -16.31 32.65 15.41
N HIS A 501 -16.44 32.92 16.71
CA HIS A 501 -15.81 34.09 17.33
C HIS A 501 -14.28 34.09 17.25
N VAL A 502 -13.63 32.92 17.15
CA VAL A 502 -12.18 32.81 16.97
C VAL A 502 -11.81 33.24 15.55
N LEU A 503 -12.56 32.81 14.52
CA LEU A 503 -12.33 33.25 13.13
C LEU A 503 -12.44 34.77 13.00
N ASP A 504 -13.43 35.37 13.66
CA ASP A 504 -13.59 36.83 13.67
C ASP A 504 -12.41 37.54 14.34
N GLN A 505 -11.89 37.00 15.43
CA GLN A 505 -10.70 37.51 16.09
C GLN A 505 -9.46 37.37 15.21
N VAL A 506 -9.26 36.23 14.55
CA VAL A 506 -8.13 35.97 13.65
C VAL A 506 -8.13 36.95 12.47
N ARG A 507 -9.29 37.15 11.82
CA ARG A 507 -9.45 38.15 10.74
C ARG A 507 -9.13 39.56 11.22
N ARG A 508 -9.66 39.94 12.39
CA ARG A 508 -9.49 41.29 12.94
C ARG A 508 -8.05 41.58 13.34
N LEU A 509 -7.36 40.61 13.93
CA LEU A 509 -5.97 40.75 14.38
C LEU A 509 -4.93 40.37 13.32
N ASN A 510 -5.38 39.92 12.14
CA ASN A 510 -4.54 39.49 11.03
C ASN A 510 -3.54 38.38 11.40
N GLY A 511 -4.02 37.41 12.19
CA GLY A 511 -3.21 36.28 12.65
C GLY A 511 -3.71 35.70 13.97
N LEU A 512 -2.93 34.77 14.51
CA LEU A 512 -3.22 34.11 15.78
C LEU A 512 -1.93 33.72 16.52
N ALA A 513 -2.06 33.52 17.82
CA ALA A 513 -1.02 32.88 18.61
C ALA A 513 -1.08 31.36 18.40
N VAL A 514 0.05 30.74 18.09
CA VAL A 514 0.18 29.28 17.99
C VAL A 514 1.07 28.80 19.13
N SER A 515 0.71 27.67 19.75
CA SER A 515 1.46 27.04 20.83
C SER A 515 1.65 25.56 20.56
N PHE A 516 2.88 25.14 20.29
CA PHE A 516 3.26 23.73 20.18
C PHE A 516 3.63 23.17 21.55
N MET A 517 3.08 22.01 21.92
CA MET A 517 3.40 21.31 23.17
C MET A 517 3.14 19.80 23.05
N THR A 518 3.78 18.98 23.87
CA THR A 518 3.56 17.52 23.89
C THR A 518 2.83 17.04 25.15
N LYS A 519 2.90 17.84 26.22
CA LYS A 519 2.47 17.46 27.58
C LYS A 519 0.97 17.44 27.79
N SER A 520 0.23 18.14 26.94
CA SER A 520 -1.24 18.14 26.95
C SER A 520 -1.76 17.46 25.70
N LEU A 521 -2.98 16.95 25.79
CA LEU A 521 -3.77 16.56 24.63
C LEU A 521 -4.77 17.69 24.32
N PRO A 522 -4.49 18.56 23.32
CA PRO A 522 -5.25 19.77 23.05
C PRO A 522 -6.76 19.57 23.00
N THR A 523 -7.21 18.45 22.44
CA THR A 523 -8.63 18.14 22.27
C THR A 523 -9.37 17.83 23.58
N LEU A 524 -8.65 17.61 24.68
CA LEU A 524 -9.20 17.49 26.02
C LEU A 524 -9.28 18.84 26.77
N LEU A 525 -8.58 19.87 26.29
CA LEU A 525 -8.56 21.19 26.92
C LEU A 525 -9.92 21.87 26.77
N ALA A 526 -10.43 22.41 27.87
CA ALA A 526 -11.52 23.38 27.86
C ALA A 526 -10.96 24.77 27.53
N PRO A 527 -11.82 25.73 27.12
CA PRO A 527 -11.38 27.11 26.87
C PRO A 527 -10.63 27.75 28.05
N ASP A 528 -11.03 27.43 29.29
CA ASP A 528 -10.38 27.94 30.50
C ASP A 528 -8.98 27.34 30.76
N ASP A 529 -8.62 26.23 30.10
CA ASP A 529 -7.32 25.57 30.23
C ASP A 529 -6.29 26.16 29.24
N LEU A 530 -6.74 26.85 28.19
CA LEU A 530 -5.87 27.38 27.14
C LEU A 530 -4.80 28.36 27.64
N PRO A 531 -5.07 29.28 28.59
CA PRO A 531 -4.04 30.15 29.14
C PRO A 531 -2.92 29.39 29.86
N ASP A 532 -3.27 28.31 30.57
CA ASP A 532 -2.30 27.50 31.31
C ASP A 532 -1.46 26.66 30.34
N ALA A 533 -2.11 26.03 29.36
CA ALA A 533 -1.42 25.30 28.30
C ALA A 533 -0.46 26.22 27.52
N PHE A 534 -0.93 27.41 27.10
CA PHE A 534 -0.12 28.39 26.38
C PHE A 534 1.08 28.91 27.19
N SER A 535 0.99 28.88 28.51
CA SER A 535 2.04 29.35 29.42
C SER A 535 2.96 28.23 29.94
N ASP A 536 2.80 27.00 29.47
CA ASP A 536 3.65 25.87 29.88
C ASP A 536 5.10 26.09 29.43
N ASP A 537 6.06 25.84 30.32
CA ASP A 537 7.48 26.12 30.09
C ASP A 537 8.13 25.21 29.04
N GLU A 538 7.50 24.08 28.73
CA GLU A 538 7.89 23.19 27.64
C GLU A 538 7.32 23.65 26.30
N ALA A 539 6.31 24.52 26.27
CA ALA A 539 5.67 24.96 25.03
C ALA A 539 6.59 25.82 24.14
N ARG A 540 6.27 25.89 22.85
CA ARG A 540 6.88 26.80 21.87
C ARG A 540 5.80 27.64 21.23
N ILE A 541 5.87 28.95 21.43
CA ILE A 541 4.84 29.91 21.02
C ILE A 541 5.35 30.88 19.96
N GLY A 542 4.43 31.30 19.10
CA GLY A 542 4.69 32.26 18.03
C GLY A 542 3.40 32.89 17.54
N TRP A 543 3.50 34.06 16.93
CA TRP A 543 2.41 34.72 16.23
C TRP A 543 2.46 34.35 14.76
N VAL A 544 1.42 33.68 14.26
CA VAL A 544 1.32 33.24 12.87
C VAL A 544 0.41 34.21 12.11
N PRO A 545 0.92 34.91 11.08
CA PRO A 545 0.14 35.88 10.32
C PRO A 545 -0.95 35.21 9.48
N LEU A 546 -2.11 35.87 9.37
CA LEU A 546 -3.15 35.47 8.43
C LEU A 546 -2.77 35.91 7.02
N MET A 547 -2.84 34.98 6.07
CA MET A 547 -2.60 35.26 4.66
C MET A 547 -3.70 36.17 4.09
N PRO A 548 -3.32 37.17 3.28
CA PRO A 548 -4.30 38.01 2.60
C PRO A 548 -5.09 37.17 1.59
N VAL A 549 -6.42 37.22 1.70
CA VAL A 549 -7.36 36.57 0.78
C VAL A 549 -7.38 37.25 -0.58
#